data_AF-A0AAE7NG76-F1
#
_entry.id   AF-A0AAE7NG76-F1
#
_cell.length_a   1.000
_cell.length_b   1.000
_cell.length_c   1.000
_cell.angle_alpha   90.00
_cell.angle_beta   90.00
_cell.angle_gamma   90.00
#
_symmetry.space_group_name_H-M   'P 1'
#
loop_
_entity.id
_entity.type
_entity.pdbx_description
1 polymer ?
#
loop_
_entity_poly.entity_id
_entity_poly.type
_entity_poly.pdbx_seq_one_letter_code
_entity_poly.pdbx_strand_id
1 'polypeptide(L)'
;MPSRFAPGEAPMCVALLTYADLSARLNISREAARSLARRRRWPRSRSDDGKALITVDLSELRYTPRPRRAREASHTDAAAARMEALEPFPFGPSPNGAPDSYSDAFSLREPVATSLENTSDSYPDAFSSREPASTSLENASEIEALKAEVARLEDVATAYRAVFERERERADRLAAELMQAAAETAAANAWAARLEDEVADLRTGRRPGGGVAGQGALRLGQLAASIVQADRAARR
;
A
#
# COMPACT_ATOMS: atom_id res chain seq x y z
N MET A 1 -12.39 51.79 34.75
CA MET A 1 -11.61 51.34 33.57
C MET A 1 -12.43 50.26 32.87
N PRO A 2 -12.61 50.35 31.54
CA PRO A 2 -13.91 50.75 31.01
C PRO A 2 -14.75 49.60 30.44
N SER A 3 -16.06 49.83 30.48
CA SER A 3 -17.06 49.21 29.62
C SER A 3 -16.68 49.41 28.14
N ARG A 4 -16.94 48.39 27.32
CA ARG A 4 -16.68 48.47 25.88
C ARG A 4 -17.85 47.97 25.04
N PHE A 5 -19.09 48.14 25.49
CA PHE A 5 -20.24 48.00 24.58
C PHE A 5 -21.27 49.08 24.88
N ALA A 6 -21.55 49.86 23.84
CA ALA A 6 -22.45 51.01 23.85
C ALA A 6 -23.92 50.56 23.76
N PRO A 7 -24.89 51.37 24.24
CA PRO A 7 -26.31 51.08 24.11
C PRO A 7 -26.73 51.41 22.67
N GLY A 8 -26.66 50.42 21.78
CA GLY A 8 -26.97 50.60 20.36
C GLY A 8 -26.62 49.41 19.45
N GLU A 9 -25.89 48.41 19.93
CA GLU A 9 -25.72 47.14 19.22
C GLU A 9 -26.89 46.22 19.53
N ALA A 10 -27.71 45.93 18.51
CA ALA A 10 -28.64 44.81 18.53
C ALA A 10 -27.91 43.56 19.06
N PRO A 11 -28.56 42.70 19.87
CA PRO A 11 -27.92 41.50 20.38
C PRO A 11 -27.40 40.67 19.20
N MET A 12 -26.08 40.71 18.99
CA MET A 12 -25.39 39.86 18.03
C MET A 12 -25.87 38.44 18.33
N CYS A 13 -26.45 37.81 17.32
CA CYS A 13 -27.48 36.79 17.48
C CYS A 13 -26.87 35.45 17.93
N VAL A 14 -26.42 35.37 19.18
CA VAL A 14 -25.80 34.16 19.73
C VAL A 14 -26.85 33.34 20.47
N ALA A 15 -27.25 32.20 19.90
CA ALA A 15 -28.22 31.29 20.51
C ALA A 15 -27.54 30.02 21.03
N LEU A 16 -27.88 29.61 22.25
CA LEU A 16 -27.55 28.29 22.80
C LEU A 16 -28.57 27.28 22.28
N LEU A 17 -28.14 26.41 21.36
CA LEU A 17 -29.02 25.43 20.72
C LEU A 17 -28.55 24.01 21.03
N THR A 18 -29.50 23.10 21.24
CA THR A 18 -29.20 21.66 21.27
C THR A 18 -28.97 21.15 19.84
N TYR A 19 -28.34 19.98 19.69
CA TYR A 19 -28.19 19.35 18.38
C TYR A 19 -29.53 19.08 17.68
N ALA A 20 -30.59 18.80 18.45
CA ALA A 20 -31.91 18.55 17.90
C ALA A 20 -32.49 19.85 17.33
N ASP A 21 -32.43 20.94 18.08
CA ASP A 21 -32.95 22.23 17.65
C ASP A 21 -32.14 22.80 16.47
N LEU A 22 -30.83 22.59 16.48
CA LEU A 22 -29.95 22.97 15.38
C LEU A 22 -30.24 22.16 14.11
N SER A 23 -30.51 20.86 14.26
CA SER A 23 -30.85 19.99 13.13
C SER A 23 -32.20 20.33 12.50
N ALA A 24 -33.21 20.62 13.33
CA ALA A 24 -34.54 21.03 12.87
C ALA A 24 -34.50 22.38 12.13
N ARG A 25 -33.69 23.33 12.61
CA ARG A 25 -33.55 24.66 11.98
C ARG A 25 -32.79 24.63 10.65
N LEU A 26 -31.85 23.71 10.49
CA LEU A 26 -31.04 23.59 9.27
C LEU A 26 -31.58 22.56 8.27
N ASN A 27 -32.68 21.88 8.60
CA ASN A 27 -33.24 20.77 7.82
C ASN A 27 -32.18 19.69 7.48
N ILE A 28 -31.34 19.37 8.46
CA ILE A 28 -30.29 18.34 8.36
C ILE A 28 -30.49 17.27 9.42
N SER A 29 -29.85 16.10 9.28
CA SER A 29 -29.92 15.08 10.32
C SER A 29 -29.24 15.53 11.62
N ARG A 30 -29.67 14.99 12.76
CA ARG A 30 -29.06 15.25 14.08
C ARG A 30 -27.56 14.93 14.11
N GLU A 31 -27.12 13.91 13.39
CA GLU A 31 -25.71 13.55 13.27
C GLU A 31 -24.93 14.51 12.35
N ALA A 32 -25.56 15.00 11.29
CA ALA A 32 -24.99 16.04 10.43
C ALA A 32 -24.78 17.34 11.23
N ALA A 33 -25.72 17.72 12.09
CA ALA A 33 -25.56 18.83 13.04
C ALA A 33 -24.37 18.59 14.00
N ARG A 34 -24.20 17.36 14.53
CA ARG A 34 -23.06 17.00 15.38
C ARG A 34 -21.72 17.06 14.65
N SER A 35 -21.69 16.58 13.41
CA SER A 35 -20.51 16.63 12.54
C SER A 35 -20.15 18.07 12.16
N LEU A 36 -21.15 18.90 11.86
CA LEU A 36 -20.98 20.32 11.54
C LEU A 36 -20.36 21.08 12.72
N ALA A 37 -20.87 20.87 13.94
CA ALA A 37 -20.32 21.49 15.14
C ALA A 37 -18.87 21.06 15.42
N ARG A 38 -18.51 19.80 15.15
CA ARG A 38 -17.12 19.33 15.25
C ARG A 38 -16.22 20.02 14.23
N ARG A 39 -16.67 20.12 12.98
CA ARG A 39 -15.92 20.74 11.88
C ARG A 39 -15.68 22.23 12.11
N ARG A 40 -16.70 22.95 12.60
CA ARG A 40 -16.62 24.38 12.89
C ARG A 40 -16.01 24.70 14.27
N ARG A 41 -15.64 23.68 15.05
CA ARG A 41 -15.08 23.81 16.42
C ARG A 41 -15.90 24.75 17.31
N TRP A 42 -17.22 24.71 17.19
CA TRP A 42 -18.08 25.60 17.97
C TRP A 42 -17.96 25.31 19.47
N PRO A 43 -17.97 26.34 20.35
CA PRO A 43 -17.93 26.16 21.79
C PRO A 43 -19.08 25.26 22.26
N ARG A 44 -18.74 24.20 22.99
CA ARG A 44 -19.70 23.24 23.53
C ARG A 44 -19.84 23.52 25.03
N SER A 45 -21.04 23.89 25.47
CA SER A 45 -21.40 23.93 26.89
C SER A 45 -22.30 22.73 27.22
N ARG A 46 -22.45 22.44 28.51
CA ARG A 46 -23.42 21.45 28.98
C ARG A 46 -24.63 22.22 29.53
N SER A 47 -25.83 21.86 29.05
CA SER A 47 -27.08 22.27 29.68
C SER A 47 -27.19 21.65 31.07
N ASP A 48 -28.04 22.24 31.90
CA ASP A 48 -28.44 21.69 33.20
C ASP A 48 -29.01 20.26 33.07
N ASP A 49 -29.68 19.96 31.96
CA ASP A 49 -30.20 18.61 31.61
C ASP A 49 -29.12 17.61 31.12
N GLY A 50 -27.83 17.92 31.26
CA GLY A 50 -26.72 17.08 30.77
C GLY A 50 -26.57 17.02 29.24
N LYS A 51 -27.44 17.69 28.49
CA LYS A 51 -27.39 17.75 27.01
C LYS A 51 -26.34 18.76 26.57
N ALA A 52 -25.59 18.43 25.52
CA ALA A 52 -24.57 19.33 24.99
C ALA A 52 -25.25 20.47 24.18
N LEU A 53 -25.03 21.70 24.64
CA LEU A 53 -25.44 22.94 24.01
C LEU A 53 -24.30 23.47 23.16
N ILE A 54 -24.66 24.16 22.08
CA ILE A 54 -23.70 24.82 21.22
C ILE A 54 -24.07 26.29 21.15
N THR A 55 -23.07 27.13 21.37
CA THR A 55 -23.15 28.57 21.17
C THR A 55 -22.96 28.86 19.67
N VAL A 56 -24.01 29.34 19.00
CA VAL A 56 -23.98 29.61 17.55
C VAL A 56 -24.38 31.05 17.28
N ASP A 57 -23.55 31.78 16.54
CA ASP A 57 -23.92 33.05 15.91
C ASP A 57 -24.82 32.77 14.70
N LEU A 58 -26.07 33.22 14.78
CA LEU A 58 -27.11 32.96 13.79
C LEU A 58 -26.82 33.64 12.43
N SER A 59 -25.88 34.59 12.37
CA SER A 59 -25.49 35.29 11.15
C SER A 59 -24.69 34.41 10.17
N GLU A 60 -24.01 33.37 10.66
CA GLU A 60 -23.18 32.45 9.86
C GLU A 60 -23.91 31.20 9.33
N LEU A 61 -25.21 31.06 9.61
CA LEU A 61 -26.00 29.86 9.36
C LEU A 61 -26.65 29.80 7.96
N ARG A 62 -26.11 30.52 6.97
CA ARG A 62 -26.47 30.26 5.57
C ARG A 62 -25.75 29.00 5.09
N TYR A 63 -26.45 27.87 5.15
CA TYR A 63 -26.04 26.66 4.44
C TYR A 63 -26.23 26.88 2.95
N THR A 64 -25.18 27.31 2.26
CA THR A 64 -25.07 27.14 0.81
C THR A 64 -24.60 25.69 0.58
N PRO A 65 -25.39 24.82 -0.07
CA PRO A 65 -24.92 23.51 -0.46
C PRO A 65 -23.62 23.70 -1.24
N ARG A 66 -22.52 23.18 -0.69
CA ARG A 66 -21.23 23.29 -1.36
C ARG A 66 -21.39 22.54 -2.70
N PRO A 67 -21.21 23.20 -3.85
CA PRO A 67 -21.18 22.47 -5.11
C PRO A 67 -20.12 21.39 -4.94
N ARG A 68 -20.44 20.16 -5.36
CA ARG A 68 -19.48 19.06 -5.37
C ARG A 68 -18.24 19.60 -6.08
N ARG A 69 -17.14 19.79 -5.33
CA ARG A 69 -15.85 20.11 -5.94
C ARG A 69 -15.63 19.00 -6.97
N ALA A 70 -15.68 19.35 -8.24
CA ALA A 70 -15.06 18.54 -9.26
C ALA A 70 -13.66 18.22 -8.73
N ARG A 71 -13.34 16.93 -8.70
CA ARG A 71 -11.98 16.48 -8.44
C ARG A 71 -11.13 17.10 -9.53
N GLU A 72 -10.46 18.20 -9.18
CA GLU A 72 -9.45 18.82 -10.01
C GLU A 72 -8.35 17.77 -10.22
N ALA A 73 -8.12 17.43 -11.48
CA ALA A 73 -7.27 16.36 -11.95
C ALA A 73 -5.79 16.74 -11.81
N SER A 74 -5.30 16.87 -10.58
CA SER A 74 -3.88 17.17 -10.31
C SER A 74 -3.41 16.58 -8.99
N HIS A 75 -3.55 15.27 -8.79
CA HIS A 75 -2.92 14.54 -7.67
C HIS A 75 -2.55 13.08 -7.98
N THR A 76 -2.49 12.69 -9.26
CA THR A 76 -1.98 11.36 -9.64
C THR A 76 -0.47 11.24 -9.47
N ASP A 77 0.27 12.33 -9.59
CA ASP A 77 1.75 12.27 -9.57
C ASP A 77 2.34 12.21 -8.15
N ALA A 78 1.65 12.81 -7.17
CA ALA A 78 2.08 12.78 -5.76
C ALA A 78 1.66 11.51 -5.00
N ALA A 79 0.65 10.78 -5.49
CA ALA A 79 0.20 9.52 -4.89
C ALA A 79 1.02 8.31 -5.37
N ALA A 80 1.48 8.32 -6.62
CA ALA A 80 2.43 7.34 -7.15
C ALA A 80 3.75 7.34 -6.37
N ALA A 81 4.30 8.53 -6.07
CA ALA A 81 5.53 8.67 -5.29
C ALA A 81 5.42 8.23 -3.81
N ARG A 82 4.20 8.03 -3.28
CA ARG A 82 4.00 7.53 -1.90
C ARG A 82 3.76 6.02 -1.81
N MET A 83 3.35 5.37 -2.91
CA MET A 83 3.28 3.91 -2.98
C MET A 83 4.66 3.27 -3.13
N GLU A 84 5.66 4.01 -3.61
CA GLU A 84 7.03 3.49 -3.82
C GLU A 84 7.85 3.38 -2.51
N ALA A 85 7.37 3.96 -1.39
CA ALA A 85 8.11 4.05 -0.13
C ALA A 85 7.57 3.17 1.01
N LEU A 86 6.80 2.13 0.69
CA LEU A 86 6.29 1.19 1.70
C LEU A 86 6.99 -0.17 1.56
N GLU A 87 7.89 -0.45 2.51
CA GLU A 87 8.39 -1.79 2.79
C GLU A 87 7.22 -2.79 2.88
N PRO A 88 7.34 -4.00 2.28
CA PRO A 88 6.26 -4.98 2.30
C PRO A 88 5.93 -5.42 3.74
N PHE A 89 4.68 -5.20 4.16
CA PHE A 89 4.19 -5.71 5.45
C PHE A 89 4.21 -7.25 5.47
N PRO A 90 4.62 -7.89 6.59
CA PRO A 90 4.73 -9.34 6.68
C PRO A 90 3.36 -9.95 6.95
N PHE A 91 2.72 -10.53 5.94
CA PHE A 91 1.56 -11.40 6.14
C PHE A 91 2.05 -12.79 6.58
N GLY A 92 1.95 -13.08 7.88
CA GLY A 92 2.22 -14.42 8.42
C GLY A 92 1.06 -15.40 8.14
N PRO A 93 1.32 -16.70 7.90
CA PRO A 93 0.27 -17.70 7.72
C PRO A 93 -0.51 -17.94 9.03
N SER A 94 -1.85 -18.02 8.95
CA SER A 94 -2.68 -18.45 10.09
C SER A 94 -2.46 -19.95 10.40
N PRO A 95 -2.47 -20.38 11.69
CA PRO A 95 -2.16 -21.76 12.07
C PRO A 95 -3.23 -22.80 11.72
N ASN A 96 -4.42 -22.36 11.33
CA ASN A 96 -5.55 -23.25 11.06
C ASN A 96 -5.96 -23.05 9.60
N GLY A 97 -5.50 -23.96 8.73
CA GLY A 97 -5.73 -23.93 7.28
C GLY A 97 -7.20 -24.05 6.89
N ALA A 98 -7.94 -22.94 6.96
CA ALA A 98 -9.26 -22.80 6.39
C ALA A 98 -9.21 -21.70 5.30
N PRO A 99 -9.63 -21.98 4.05
CA PRO A 99 -9.75 -20.94 3.05
C PRO A 99 -11.01 -20.11 3.32
N ASP A 100 -10.83 -18.82 3.62
CA ASP A 100 -11.92 -17.84 3.64
C ASP A 100 -12.32 -17.49 2.20
N SER A 101 -13.08 -18.39 1.55
CA SER A 101 -13.80 -18.08 0.33
C SER A 101 -15.05 -17.28 0.69
N TYR A 102 -14.95 -15.95 0.70
CA TYR A 102 -16.06 -15.03 0.96
C TYR A 102 -17.03 -14.89 -0.23
N SER A 103 -17.31 -15.97 -0.97
CA SER A 103 -18.12 -15.86 -2.20
C SER A 103 -19.36 -16.75 -2.30
N ASP A 104 -19.70 -17.55 -1.27
CA ASP A 104 -20.82 -18.52 -1.36
C ASP A 104 -22.06 -18.20 -0.49
N ALA A 105 -22.13 -17.04 0.17
CA ALA A 105 -23.27 -16.73 1.06
C ALA A 105 -24.55 -16.21 0.36
N PHE A 106 -24.57 -16.07 -0.97
CA PHE A 106 -25.67 -15.38 -1.68
C PHE A 106 -26.48 -16.24 -2.67
N SER A 107 -26.26 -17.56 -2.74
CA SER A 107 -26.87 -18.41 -3.78
C SER A 107 -27.96 -19.40 -3.32
N LEU A 108 -28.53 -19.30 -2.11
CA LEU A 108 -29.63 -20.19 -1.69
C LEU A 108 -30.80 -19.45 -1.02
N ARG A 109 -31.55 -18.66 -1.81
CA ARG A 109 -32.96 -18.41 -1.53
C ARG A 109 -33.77 -18.60 -2.82
N GLU A 110 -34.41 -19.76 -2.93
CA GLU A 110 -35.53 -19.95 -3.83
C GLU A 110 -36.65 -18.95 -3.49
N PRO A 111 -37.24 -18.24 -4.46
CA PRO A 111 -38.36 -17.38 -4.19
C PRO A 111 -39.61 -18.24 -3.98
N VAL A 112 -40.02 -18.39 -2.72
CA VAL A 112 -41.38 -18.87 -2.39
C VAL A 112 -42.36 -17.83 -2.92
N ALA A 113 -43.16 -18.21 -3.92
CA ALA A 113 -44.28 -17.43 -4.41
C ALA A 113 -45.32 -17.30 -3.29
N THR A 114 -45.33 -16.16 -2.60
CA THR A 114 -46.49 -15.77 -1.80
C THR A 114 -47.52 -15.18 -2.75
N SER A 115 -48.52 -15.98 -3.09
CA SER A 115 -49.77 -15.51 -3.70
C SER A 115 -50.38 -14.44 -2.79
N LEU A 116 -50.23 -13.18 -3.19
CA LEU A 116 -50.82 -12.04 -2.49
C LEU A 116 -52.16 -11.75 -3.16
N GLU A 117 -53.18 -12.48 -2.72
CA GLU A 117 -54.57 -12.09 -2.95
C GLU A 117 -54.94 -10.95 -1.99
N ASN A 118 -55.54 -9.92 -2.60
CA ASN A 118 -56.57 -9.05 -2.06
C ASN A 118 -56.15 -7.83 -1.22
N THR A 119 -56.28 -6.64 -1.82
CA THR A 119 -57.22 -5.55 -1.44
C THR A 119 -56.71 -4.21 -1.98
N SER A 120 -57.33 -3.72 -3.04
CA SER A 120 -57.31 -2.28 -3.37
C SER A 120 -58.52 -1.98 -4.25
N ASP A 121 -59.68 -1.97 -3.60
CA ASP A 121 -60.76 -1.10 -4.03
C ASP A 121 -60.40 0.34 -3.64
N SER A 122 -60.60 1.24 -4.60
CA SER A 122 -60.87 2.66 -4.42
C SER A 122 -59.70 3.60 -4.06
N TYR A 123 -58.96 4.04 -5.08
CA TYR A 123 -58.56 5.46 -5.22
C TYR A 123 -58.67 5.88 -6.69
N PRO A 124 -59.36 6.99 -7.02
CA PRO A 124 -59.55 7.39 -8.41
C PRO A 124 -58.29 8.01 -9.00
N ASP A 125 -58.08 7.69 -10.28
CA ASP A 125 -57.14 8.28 -11.22
C ASP A 125 -57.05 9.80 -11.10
N ALA A 126 -55.90 10.31 -10.63
CA ALA A 126 -55.56 11.73 -10.72
C ALA A 126 -54.06 12.00 -10.95
N PHE A 127 -53.33 11.05 -11.54
CA PHE A 127 -51.92 11.26 -11.95
C PHE A 127 -51.66 10.77 -13.39
N SER A 128 -52.57 11.08 -14.32
CA SER A 128 -52.41 10.78 -15.75
C SER A 128 -51.87 11.98 -16.57
N SER A 129 -50.94 12.75 -16.02
CA SER A 129 -50.21 13.81 -16.76
C SER A 129 -48.95 14.26 -16.04
N ARG A 130 -47.94 13.38 -15.94
CA ARG A 130 -46.55 13.83 -15.84
C ARG A 130 -45.70 12.89 -16.65
N GLU A 131 -45.38 13.30 -17.88
CA GLU A 131 -44.53 12.57 -18.82
C GLU A 131 -43.34 11.90 -18.10
N PRO A 132 -43.29 10.56 -17.98
CA PRO A 132 -42.13 9.84 -17.45
C PRO A 132 -41.18 9.33 -18.55
N ALA A 133 -41.54 9.52 -19.82
CA ALA A 133 -40.83 8.92 -20.93
C ALA A 133 -39.43 9.55 -21.16
N SER A 134 -39.31 10.88 -21.02
CA SER A 134 -38.07 11.60 -21.35
C SER A 134 -36.90 11.28 -20.41
N THR A 135 -37.17 11.14 -19.11
CA THR A 135 -36.13 10.78 -18.12
C THR A 135 -35.74 9.31 -18.19
N SER A 136 -36.65 8.43 -18.60
CA SER A 136 -36.39 6.99 -18.70
C SER A 136 -35.42 6.66 -19.83
N LEU A 137 -35.53 7.37 -20.97
CA LEU A 137 -34.62 7.22 -22.10
C LEU A 137 -33.24 7.82 -21.80
N GLU A 138 -33.21 8.99 -21.15
CA GLU A 138 -31.97 9.63 -20.69
C GLU A 138 -31.21 8.72 -19.70
N ASN A 139 -31.90 8.16 -18.69
CA ASN A 139 -31.31 7.19 -17.76
C ASN A 139 -30.77 5.94 -18.46
N ALA A 140 -31.47 5.43 -19.48
CA ALA A 140 -31.01 4.27 -20.25
C ALA A 140 -29.71 4.58 -21.00
N SER A 141 -29.61 5.78 -21.58
CA SER A 141 -28.39 6.24 -22.27
C SER A 141 -27.21 6.43 -21.31
N GLU A 142 -27.45 6.95 -20.10
CA GLU A 142 -26.42 7.07 -19.07
C GLU A 142 -25.93 5.70 -18.58
N ILE A 143 -26.84 4.73 -18.42
CA ILE A 143 -26.50 3.36 -18.06
C ILE A 143 -25.64 2.70 -19.14
N GLU A 144 -25.96 2.92 -20.42
CA GLU A 144 -25.18 2.41 -21.54
C GLU A 144 -23.78 3.04 -21.58
N ALA A 145 -23.67 4.35 -21.37
CA ALA A 145 -22.39 5.06 -21.29
C ALA A 145 -21.52 4.55 -20.13
N LEU A 146 -22.10 4.32 -18.94
CA LEU A 146 -21.39 3.76 -17.79
C LEU A 146 -20.91 2.33 -18.05
N LYS A 147 -21.71 1.49 -18.73
CA LYS A 147 -21.30 0.14 -19.12
C LYS A 147 -20.12 0.17 -20.10
N ALA A 148 -20.14 1.09 -21.07
CA ALA A 148 -19.03 1.28 -21.99
C ALA A 148 -17.76 1.78 -21.28
N GLU A 149 -17.90 2.61 -20.24
CA GLU A 149 -16.77 3.06 -19.41
C GLU A 149 -16.23 1.91 -18.55
N VAL A 150 -17.08 1.07 -17.96
CA VAL A 150 -16.64 -0.11 -17.21
C VAL A 150 -15.82 -1.05 -18.10
N ALA A 151 -16.30 -1.35 -19.30
CA ALA A 151 -15.56 -2.18 -20.26
C ALA A 151 -14.19 -1.57 -20.60
N ARG A 152 -14.12 -0.25 -20.84
CA ARG A 152 -12.84 0.44 -21.08
C ARG A 152 -11.91 0.37 -19.87
N LEU A 153 -12.43 0.53 -18.65
CA LEU A 153 -11.63 0.42 -17.43
C LEU A 153 -11.14 -1.01 -17.17
N GLU A 154 -11.91 -2.03 -17.55
CA GLU A 154 -11.50 -3.43 -17.50
C GLU A 154 -10.35 -3.71 -18.48
N ASP A 155 -10.44 -3.20 -19.71
CA ASP A 155 -9.35 -3.29 -20.68
C ASP A 155 -8.07 -2.59 -20.17
N VAL A 156 -8.21 -1.42 -19.56
CA VAL A 156 -7.07 -0.71 -18.95
C VAL A 156 -6.50 -1.49 -17.76
N ALA A 157 -7.35 -2.06 -16.90
CA ALA A 157 -6.91 -2.85 -15.76
C ALA A 157 -6.19 -4.14 -16.18
N THR A 158 -6.65 -4.82 -17.22
CA THR A 158 -5.97 -5.99 -17.78
C THR A 158 -4.62 -5.62 -18.40
N ALA A 159 -4.54 -4.48 -19.10
CA ALA A 159 -3.27 -3.97 -19.62
C ALA A 159 -2.27 -3.67 -18.50
N TYR A 160 -2.69 -2.99 -17.42
CA TYR A 160 -1.80 -2.73 -16.27
C TYR A 160 -1.35 -4.01 -15.56
N ARG A 161 -2.24 -5.00 -15.39
CA ARG A 161 -1.86 -6.31 -14.83
C ARG A 161 -0.77 -6.97 -15.66
N ALA A 162 -0.88 -6.95 -16.99
CA ALA A 162 0.12 -7.53 -17.87
C ALA A 162 1.48 -6.80 -17.78
N VAL A 163 1.49 -5.47 -17.63
CA VAL A 163 2.72 -4.70 -17.42
C VAL A 163 3.36 -5.07 -16.07
N PHE A 164 2.55 -5.15 -15.01
CA PHE A 164 3.02 -5.50 -13.68
C PHE A 164 3.65 -6.90 -13.65
N GLU A 165 3.00 -7.89 -14.26
CA GLU A 165 3.53 -9.26 -14.30
C GLU A 165 4.85 -9.35 -15.05
N ARG A 166 4.98 -8.64 -16.18
CA ARG A 166 6.26 -8.57 -16.92
C ARG A 166 7.38 -7.96 -16.08
N GLU A 167 7.07 -6.92 -15.30
CA GLU A 167 8.07 -6.28 -14.45
C GLU A 167 8.45 -7.15 -13.25
N ARG A 168 7.48 -7.89 -12.69
CA ARG A 168 7.75 -8.92 -11.69
C ARG A 168 8.68 -10.01 -12.23
N GLU A 169 8.39 -10.55 -13.42
CA GLU A 169 9.24 -11.57 -14.06
C GLU A 169 10.66 -11.05 -14.39
N ARG A 170 10.80 -9.75 -14.67
CA ARG A 170 12.13 -9.13 -14.84
C ARG A 170 12.87 -9.03 -13.52
N ALA A 171 12.19 -8.57 -12.47
CA ALA A 171 12.76 -8.50 -11.13
C ALA A 171 13.19 -9.89 -10.62
N ASP A 172 12.37 -10.92 -10.83
CA ASP A 172 12.67 -12.30 -10.45
C ASP A 172 13.92 -12.83 -11.18
N ARG A 173 14.05 -12.53 -12.47
CA ARG A 173 15.26 -12.88 -13.26
C ARG A 173 16.51 -12.17 -12.74
N LEU A 174 16.42 -10.87 -12.50
CA LEU A 174 17.55 -10.10 -11.95
C LEU A 174 17.95 -10.59 -10.57
N ALA A 175 16.98 -10.97 -9.72
CA ALA A 175 17.25 -11.56 -8.42
C ALA A 175 18.02 -12.89 -8.54
N ALA A 176 17.62 -13.75 -9.49
CA ALA A 176 18.34 -15.00 -9.76
C ALA A 176 19.76 -14.74 -10.28
N GLU A 177 19.95 -13.79 -11.19
CA GLU A 177 21.27 -13.38 -11.71
C GLU A 177 22.18 -12.84 -10.59
N LEU A 178 21.64 -12.00 -9.68
CA LEU A 178 22.39 -11.51 -8.53
C LEU A 178 22.78 -12.62 -7.55
N MET A 179 21.88 -13.58 -7.30
CA MET A 179 22.20 -14.74 -6.47
C MET A 179 23.29 -15.60 -7.10
N GLN A 180 23.23 -15.80 -8.42
CA GLN A 180 24.27 -16.52 -9.15
C GLN A 180 25.62 -15.79 -9.08
N ALA A 181 25.65 -14.49 -9.36
CA ALA A 181 26.87 -13.69 -9.26
C ALA A 181 27.45 -13.67 -7.84
N ALA A 182 26.59 -13.62 -6.81
CA ALA A 182 27.01 -13.75 -5.42
C ALA A 182 27.62 -15.14 -5.13
N ALA A 183 27.05 -16.22 -5.68
CA ALA A 183 27.61 -17.55 -5.54
C ALA A 183 28.97 -17.69 -6.26
N GLU A 184 29.10 -17.14 -7.47
CA GLU A 184 30.34 -17.15 -8.24
C GLU A 184 31.45 -16.36 -7.54
N THR A 185 31.14 -15.17 -7.01
CA THR A 185 32.09 -14.36 -6.24
C THR A 185 32.50 -15.05 -4.93
N ALA A 186 31.57 -15.70 -4.23
CA ALA A 186 31.89 -16.50 -3.05
C ALA A 186 32.81 -17.68 -3.39
N ALA A 187 32.55 -18.37 -4.51
CA ALA A 187 33.42 -19.45 -4.99
C ALA A 187 34.82 -18.93 -5.35
N ALA A 188 34.92 -17.80 -6.06
CA ALA A 188 36.20 -17.17 -6.39
C ALA A 188 37.00 -16.79 -5.15
N ASN A 189 36.36 -16.23 -4.13
CA ASN A 189 37.00 -15.89 -2.85
C ASN A 189 37.49 -17.15 -2.11
N ALA A 190 36.72 -18.24 -2.13
CA ALA A 190 37.14 -19.51 -1.54
C ALA A 190 38.37 -20.10 -2.26
N TRP A 191 38.43 -19.99 -3.59
CA TRP A 191 39.62 -20.39 -4.36
C TRP A 191 40.82 -19.50 -4.05
N ALA A 192 40.63 -18.18 -3.94
CA ALA A 192 41.69 -17.25 -3.56
C ALA A 192 42.26 -17.59 -2.18
N ALA A 193 41.41 -17.84 -1.17
CA ALA A 193 41.84 -18.22 0.17
C ALA A 193 42.68 -19.50 0.17
N ARG A 194 42.27 -20.53 -0.58
CA ARG A 194 43.06 -21.77 -0.72
C ARG A 194 44.45 -21.52 -1.31
N LEU A 195 44.52 -20.69 -2.35
CA LEU A 195 45.80 -20.32 -2.96
C LEU A 195 46.67 -19.49 -2.00
N GLU A 196 46.06 -18.60 -1.21
CA GLU A 196 46.76 -17.85 -0.16
C GLU A 196 47.36 -18.78 0.90
N ASP A 197 46.61 -19.81 1.33
CA ASP A 197 47.10 -20.83 2.25
C ASP A 197 48.28 -21.62 1.65
N GLU A 198 48.17 -22.09 0.39
CA GLU A 198 49.26 -22.77 -0.32
C GLU A 198 50.51 -21.89 -0.44
N VAL A 199 50.35 -20.60 -0.76
CA VAL A 199 51.45 -19.64 -0.84
C VAL A 199 52.06 -19.38 0.54
N ALA A 200 51.26 -19.33 1.60
CA ALA A 200 51.72 -19.19 2.98
C ALA A 200 52.55 -20.41 3.41
N ASP A 201 52.12 -21.62 3.07
CA ASP A 201 52.86 -22.86 3.32
C ASP A 201 54.21 -22.87 2.59
N LEU A 202 54.24 -22.46 1.32
CA LEU A 202 55.50 -22.34 0.56
C LEU A 202 56.45 -21.30 1.17
N ARG A 203 55.92 -20.18 1.69
CA ARG A 203 56.71 -19.14 2.35
C ARG A 203 57.26 -19.59 3.70
N THR A 204 56.48 -20.31 4.49
CA THR A 204 56.89 -20.81 5.83
C THR A 204 57.81 -22.02 5.73
N GLY A 205 57.58 -22.92 4.76
CA GLY A 205 58.50 -24.00 4.41
C GLY A 205 59.86 -23.51 3.89
N ARG A 206 59.92 -22.26 3.40
CA ARG A 206 61.15 -21.53 3.06
C ARG A 206 61.81 -20.85 4.27
N ARG A 207 61.75 -21.44 5.47
CA ARG A 207 62.53 -20.97 6.64
C ARG A 207 64.04 -21.22 6.39
N PRO A 208 64.94 -20.30 6.79
CA PRO A 208 66.31 -20.23 6.27
C PRO A 208 67.16 -21.35 6.86
N GLY A 209 67.44 -22.39 6.08
CA GLY A 209 68.35 -23.45 6.51
C GLY A 209 68.46 -24.64 5.56
N GLY A 210 67.47 -24.86 4.70
CA GLY A 210 67.47 -26.04 3.81
C GLY A 210 66.67 -25.81 2.54
N GLY A 211 66.96 -24.75 1.80
CA GLY A 211 66.38 -24.58 0.47
C GLY A 211 66.80 -25.75 -0.44
N VAL A 212 65.98 -26.10 -1.42
CA VAL A 212 66.24 -27.11 -2.45
C VAL A 212 67.65 -27.00 -3.07
N ALA A 213 68.23 -25.80 -3.07
CA ALA A 213 69.62 -25.53 -3.42
C ALA A 213 70.67 -26.23 -2.50
N GLY A 214 70.44 -26.29 -1.19
CA GLY A 214 71.32 -26.97 -0.22
C GLY A 214 71.21 -28.50 -0.29
N GLN A 215 69.99 -29.03 -0.42
CA GLN A 215 69.75 -30.46 -0.66
C GLN A 215 70.36 -30.90 -2.01
N GLY A 216 70.21 -30.06 -3.05
CA GLY A 216 70.83 -30.26 -4.36
C GLY A 216 72.35 -30.23 -4.30
N ALA A 217 72.93 -29.26 -3.58
CA ALA A 217 74.38 -29.15 -3.40
C ALA A 217 74.96 -30.37 -2.65
N LEU A 218 74.28 -30.87 -1.61
CA LEU A 218 74.69 -32.09 -0.91
C LEU A 218 74.65 -33.32 -1.81
N ARG A 219 73.59 -33.48 -2.62
CA ARG A 219 73.47 -34.60 -3.58
C ARG A 219 74.55 -34.53 -4.67
N LEU A 220 74.83 -33.34 -5.19
CA LEU A 220 75.90 -33.13 -6.18
C LEU A 220 77.29 -33.35 -5.56
N GLY A 221 77.52 -32.93 -4.33
CA GLY A 221 78.75 -33.21 -3.59
C GLY A 221 78.96 -34.71 -3.35
N GLN A 222 77.91 -35.44 -2.98
CA GLN A 222 77.94 -36.90 -2.82
C GLN A 222 78.22 -37.62 -4.15
N LEU A 223 77.61 -37.18 -5.25
CA LEU A 223 77.86 -37.71 -6.59
C LEU A 223 79.32 -37.44 -7.03
N ALA A 224 79.83 -36.23 -6.79
CA ALA A 224 81.22 -35.90 -7.12
C ALA A 224 82.19 -36.77 -6.30
N ALA A 225 81.90 -37.01 -5.02
CA ALA A 225 82.69 -37.89 -4.16
C ALA A 225 82.69 -39.34 -4.66
N SER A 226 81.53 -39.87 -5.09
CA SER A 226 81.43 -41.24 -5.61
C SER A 226 82.20 -41.42 -6.92
N ILE A 227 82.16 -40.43 -7.82
CA ILE A 227 82.95 -40.42 -9.06
C ILE A 227 84.45 -40.45 -8.76
N VAL A 228 84.92 -39.60 -7.83
CA VAL A 228 86.35 -39.57 -7.44
C VAL A 228 86.79 -40.88 -6.77
N GLN A 229 85.93 -41.51 -5.97
CA GLN A 229 86.22 -42.81 -5.37
C GLN A 229 86.30 -43.92 -6.43
N ALA A 230 85.40 -43.92 -7.41
CA ALA A 230 85.42 -44.86 -8.52
C ALA A 230 86.71 -44.73 -9.36
N ASP A 231 87.14 -43.50 -9.67
CA ASP A 231 88.38 -43.26 -10.42
C ASP A 231 89.62 -43.71 -9.65
N ARG A 232 89.67 -43.51 -8.33
CA ARG A 232 90.77 -44.03 -7.49
C ARG A 232 90.79 -45.55 -7.39
N ALA A 233 89.62 -46.19 -7.37
CA ALA A 233 89.52 -47.64 -7.36
C ALA A 233 89.98 -48.26 -8.68
N ALA A 234 89.70 -47.59 -9.81
CA ALA A 234 90.11 -48.04 -11.14
C ALA A 234 91.62 -47.91 -11.41
N ARG A 235 92.35 -47.12 -10.61
CA ARG A 235 93.80 -46.90 -10.75
C ARG A 235 94.66 -47.76 -9.80
N ARG A 236 94.06 -48.64 -9.01
CA ARG A 236 94.74 -49.61 -8.15
C ARG A 236 94.67 -51.01 -8.75
#